data_AF-A0A529NZW3-F1
#
_entry.id   AF-A0A529NZW3-F1
#
_cell.length_a   1.000
_cell.length_b   1.000
_cell.length_c   1.000
_cell.angle_alpha   90.00
_cell.angle_beta   90.00
_cell.angle_gamma   90.00
#
_symmetry.space_group_name_H-M   'P 1'
#
loop_
_entity.id
_entity.type
_entity.pdbx_description
1 polymer ?
#
loop_
_entity_poly.entity_id
_entity_poly.type
_entity_poly.pdbx_seq_one_letter_code
_entity_poly.pdbx_strand_id
1 'polypeptide(L)'
;MAVGLVAAAASILSSRLDLGAETLKLSLQVSDAMIAASLFLAAFFIRQIVDDRRQIAESEQRFRRAMEDSAIGVAIVGLDGRIVQTNPAFAAMLDYSREEIEAKTFFQITHPDDLQIGRDTMVSLKEGKIDSFHFEKRYLRKDGTPVWAQLAGSVIRDEESGRPLYLVSQIEDIDARKKSEARIAEAETRWNFALASAGQGVWDFNLRKGGTTYSATWVKMLGYADGE
;
A
#
# COMPACT_ATOMS: atom_id res chain seq x y z
N MET A 1 96.86 17.04 10.63
CA MET A 1 95.81 16.11 10.16
C MET A 1 94.70 15.82 11.20
N ALA A 2 94.89 16.04 12.50
CA ALA A 2 93.88 15.70 13.52
C ALA A 2 92.64 16.63 13.57
N VAL A 3 92.75 17.90 13.16
CA VAL A 3 91.65 18.89 13.27
C VAL A 3 90.57 18.71 12.18
N GLY A 4 90.94 18.20 11.00
CA GLY A 4 89.99 17.98 9.90
C GLY A 4 89.04 16.79 10.10
N LEU A 5 89.47 15.74 10.80
CA LEU A 5 88.66 14.55 11.08
C LEU A 5 87.57 14.82 12.13
N VAL A 6 87.85 15.66 13.12
CA VAL A 6 86.88 16.02 14.17
C VAL A 6 85.79 16.94 13.61
N ALA A 7 86.13 17.87 12.73
CA ALA A 7 85.15 18.72 12.05
C ALA A 7 84.24 17.92 11.09
N ALA A 8 84.81 16.96 10.34
CA ALA A 8 84.03 16.08 9.48
C ALA A 8 83.10 15.16 10.28
N ALA A 9 83.58 14.57 11.38
CA ALA A 9 82.75 13.74 12.27
C ALA A 9 81.64 14.54 12.96
N ALA A 10 81.91 15.77 13.41
CA ALA A 10 80.91 16.66 13.98
C ALA A 10 79.85 17.10 12.95
N SER A 11 80.26 17.36 11.70
CA SER A 11 79.34 17.73 10.63
C SER A 11 78.45 16.56 10.18
N ILE A 12 78.98 15.33 10.19
CA ILE A 12 78.22 14.09 9.92
C ILE A 12 77.26 13.76 11.07
N LEU A 13 77.67 13.98 12.32
CA LEU A 13 76.83 13.78 13.49
C LEU A 13 75.69 14.83 13.54
N SER A 14 76.01 16.09 13.23
CA SER A 14 75.03 17.19 13.11
C SER A 14 74.02 16.94 12.01
N SER A 15 74.47 16.50 10.82
CA SER A 15 73.55 16.20 9.71
C SER A 15 72.67 14.98 10.01
N ARG A 16 73.19 13.95 10.70
CA ARG A 16 72.39 12.80 11.15
C ARG A 16 71.37 13.16 12.23
N LEU A 17 71.69 14.10 13.13
CA LEU A 17 70.75 14.63 14.13
C LEU A 17 69.62 15.45 13.48
N ASP A 18 69.94 16.29 12.49
CA ASP A 18 68.94 17.03 11.71
C ASP A 18 68.02 16.09 10.90
N LEU A 19 68.58 15.07 10.24
CA LEU A 19 67.81 14.02 9.56
C LEU A 19 66.87 13.27 10.52
N GLY A 20 67.27 13.07 11.78
CA GLY A 20 66.43 12.48 12.83
C GLY A 20 65.27 13.39 13.24
N ALA A 21 65.51 14.69 13.36
CA ALA A 21 64.48 15.67 13.71
C ALA A 21 63.44 15.88 12.58
N GLU A 22 63.89 15.93 11.32
CA GLU A 22 63.00 16.06 10.16
C GLU A 22 62.11 14.83 9.98
N THR A 23 62.67 13.62 10.15
CA THR A 23 61.90 12.37 10.06
C THR A 23 60.86 12.22 11.17
N LEU A 24 61.18 12.67 12.40
CA LEU A 24 60.24 12.70 13.53
C LEU A 24 59.14 13.75 13.36
N LYS A 25 59.48 14.89 12.77
CA LYS A 25 58.50 15.94 12.41
C LYS A 25 57.55 15.45 11.32
N LEU A 26 58.07 14.78 10.28
CA LEU A 26 57.28 14.22 9.20
C LEU A 26 56.34 13.12 9.71
N SER A 27 56.81 12.23 10.59
CA SER A 27 55.97 11.17 11.16
C SER A 27 54.84 11.73 12.04
N LEU A 28 55.10 12.79 12.81
CA LEU A 28 54.08 13.47 13.61
C LEU A 28 53.05 14.18 12.72
N GLN A 29 53.48 14.86 11.66
CA GLN A 29 52.58 15.47 10.67
C GLN A 29 51.70 14.44 9.96
N VAL A 30 52.26 13.27 9.60
CA VAL A 30 51.48 12.18 9.01
C VAL A 30 50.49 11.61 10.02
N SER A 31 50.88 11.43 11.30
CA SER A 31 49.96 10.96 12.34
C SER A 31 48.81 11.93 12.58
N ASP A 32 49.08 13.23 12.65
CA ASP A 32 48.06 14.27 12.82
C ASP A 32 47.11 14.29 11.62
N ALA A 33 47.64 14.18 10.41
CA ALA A 33 46.84 14.09 9.20
C ALA A 33 45.97 12.83 9.18
N MET A 34 46.49 11.67 9.62
CA MET A 34 45.72 10.43 9.73
C MET A 34 44.61 10.53 10.78
N ILE A 35 44.87 11.14 11.94
CA ILE A 35 43.86 11.36 12.98
C ILE A 35 42.78 12.31 12.47
N ALA A 36 43.16 13.43 11.84
CA ALA A 36 42.22 14.38 11.27
C ALA A 36 41.35 13.74 10.17
N ALA A 37 41.96 12.96 9.27
CA ALA A 37 41.23 12.23 8.24
C ALA A 37 40.27 11.18 8.84
N SER A 38 40.70 10.46 9.88
CA SER A 38 39.87 9.47 10.57
C SER A 38 38.68 10.11 11.27
N LEU A 39 38.89 11.23 11.97
CA LEU A 39 37.82 12.00 12.62
C LEU A 39 36.85 12.60 11.59
N PHE A 40 37.37 13.10 10.46
CA PHE A 40 36.54 13.61 9.37
C PHE A 40 35.66 12.51 8.76
N LEU A 41 36.24 11.34 8.46
CA LEU A 41 35.49 10.19 7.94
C LEU A 41 34.44 9.72 8.94
N ALA A 42 34.77 9.62 10.24
CA ALA A 42 33.81 9.24 11.27
C ALA A 42 32.65 10.24 11.36
N ALA A 43 32.94 11.56 11.37
CA ALA A 43 31.91 12.59 11.39
C ALA A 43 31.05 12.58 10.12
N PHE A 44 31.66 12.35 8.95
CA PHE A 44 30.96 12.20 7.68
C PHE A 44 30.01 11.00 7.68
N PHE A 45 30.48 9.81 8.08
CA PHE A 45 29.65 8.61 8.17
C PHE A 45 28.51 8.74 9.19
N ILE A 46 28.79 9.31 10.36
CA ILE A 46 27.73 9.57 11.37
C ILE A 46 26.67 10.49 10.78
N ARG A 47 27.08 11.57 10.11
CA ARG A 47 26.14 12.50 9.47
C ARG A 47 25.32 11.82 8.39
N GLN A 48 25.96 11.04 7.52
CA GLN A 48 25.28 10.28 6.47
C GLN A 48 24.24 9.30 7.04
N ILE A 49 24.61 8.52 8.06
CA ILE A 49 23.69 7.58 8.72
C ILE A 49 22.50 8.31 9.36
N VAL A 50 22.73 9.46 9.99
CA VAL A 50 21.67 10.26 10.60
C VAL A 50 20.73 10.84 9.53
N ASP A 51 21.28 11.36 8.43
CA ASP A 51 20.51 11.91 7.34
C ASP A 51 19.68 10.82 6.62
N ASP A 52 20.26 9.64 6.36
CA ASP A 52 19.56 8.50 5.76
C ASP A 52 18.42 7.99 6.66
N ARG A 53 18.69 7.83 7.97
CA ARG A 53 17.65 7.44 8.94
C ARG A 53 16.53 8.46 9.02
N ARG A 54 16.86 9.75 8.94
CA ARG A 54 15.88 10.82 8.94
C ARG A 54 15.00 10.77 7.69
N GLN A 55 15.58 10.56 6.51
CA GLN A 55 14.81 10.43 5.28
C GLN A 55 13.88 9.22 5.31
N ILE A 56 14.36 8.07 5.81
CA ILE A 56 13.54 6.87 6.00
C ILE A 56 12.39 7.15 6.97
N ALA A 57 12.68 7.73 8.13
CA ALA A 57 11.67 8.04 9.14
C ALA A 57 10.61 9.04 8.64
N GLU A 58 11.03 10.08 7.91
CA GLU A 58 10.11 11.05 7.32
C GLU A 58 9.25 10.41 6.22
N SER A 59 9.83 9.53 5.40
CA SER A 59 9.10 8.78 4.37
C SER A 59 8.08 7.82 5.00
N GLU A 60 8.49 7.05 6.00
CA GLU A 60 7.62 6.13 6.72
C GLU A 60 6.48 6.87 7.41
N GLN A 61 6.77 8.01 8.05
CA GLN A 61 5.74 8.83 8.69
C GLN A 61 4.74 9.37 7.66
N ARG A 62 5.21 9.84 6.50
CA ARG A 62 4.33 10.29 5.41
C ARG A 62 3.42 9.16 4.92
N PHE A 63 3.99 7.98 4.67
CA PHE A 63 3.24 6.81 4.25
C PHE A 63 2.20 6.38 5.30
N ARG A 64 2.62 6.31 6.56
CA ARG A 64 1.75 5.94 7.69
C ARG A 64 0.57 6.89 7.82
N ARG A 65 0.80 8.22 7.72
CA ARG A 65 -0.29 9.20 7.75
C ARG A 65 -1.23 9.08 6.57
N ALA A 66 -0.69 8.89 5.36
CA ALA A 66 -1.52 8.70 4.17
C ALA A 66 -2.44 7.48 4.30
N MET A 67 -1.97 6.40 4.92
CA MET A 67 -2.79 5.24 5.22
C MET A 67 -3.82 5.53 6.33
N GLU A 68 -3.40 6.15 7.43
CA GLU A 68 -4.23 6.39 8.62
C GLU A 68 -5.38 7.37 8.35
N ASP A 69 -5.12 8.41 7.57
CA ASP A 69 -6.08 9.48 7.25
C ASP A 69 -6.93 9.16 6.00
N SER A 70 -6.70 8.01 5.35
CA SER A 70 -7.47 7.58 4.17
C SER A 70 -8.92 7.25 4.53
N ALA A 71 -9.86 7.77 3.75
CA ALA A 71 -11.28 7.42 3.84
C ALA A 71 -11.58 6.00 3.32
N ILE A 72 -10.70 5.47 2.46
CA ILE A 72 -10.79 4.09 1.97
C ILE A 72 -10.06 3.19 2.95
N GLY A 73 -10.65 2.03 3.24
CA GLY A 73 -10.05 1.01 4.08
C GLY A 73 -8.75 0.49 3.46
N VAL A 74 -7.71 0.34 4.26
CA VAL A 74 -6.44 -0.26 3.83
C VAL A 74 -6.08 -1.38 4.79
N ALA A 75 -5.68 -2.54 4.26
CA ALA A 75 -5.21 -3.66 5.04
C ALA A 75 -3.95 -4.27 4.43
N ILE A 76 -2.95 -4.52 5.27
CA ILE A 76 -1.81 -5.36 4.98
C ILE A 76 -2.11 -6.75 5.54
N VAL A 77 -2.05 -7.75 4.68
CA VAL A 77 -2.45 -9.11 4.99
C VAL A 77 -1.27 -10.05 4.77
N GLY A 78 -1.02 -10.94 5.72
CA GLY A 78 -0.04 -12.01 5.59
C GLY A 78 -0.49 -13.08 4.60
N LEU A 79 0.45 -13.90 4.14
CA LEU A 79 0.13 -15.01 3.23
C LEU A 79 -0.78 -16.08 3.87
N ASP A 80 -0.86 -16.14 5.19
CA ASP A 80 -1.80 -16.98 5.93
C ASP A 80 -3.22 -16.37 6.00
N GLY A 81 -3.39 -15.14 5.49
CA GLY A 81 -4.63 -14.37 5.53
C GLY A 81 -4.85 -13.60 6.82
N ARG A 82 -3.87 -13.57 7.74
CA ARG A 82 -3.92 -12.74 8.95
C ARG A 82 -3.83 -11.27 8.58
N ILE A 83 -4.66 -10.44 9.19
CA ILE A 83 -4.59 -8.99 9.03
C ILE A 83 -3.41 -8.52 9.90
N VAL A 84 -2.32 -8.11 9.25
CA VAL A 84 -1.10 -7.68 9.92
C VAL A 84 -1.22 -6.25 10.40
N GLN A 85 -1.81 -5.40 9.57
CA GLN A 85 -2.02 -3.99 9.84
C GLN A 85 -3.24 -3.51 9.07
N THR A 86 -3.98 -2.57 9.65
CA THR A 86 -5.04 -1.88 8.91
C THR A 86 -5.05 -0.38 9.16
N ASN A 87 -6.04 0.35 8.65
CA ASN A 87 -6.28 1.74 8.97
C ASN A 87 -7.63 1.90 9.69
N PRO A 88 -7.91 3.07 10.30
CA PRO A 88 -9.15 3.32 11.03
C PRO A 88 -10.39 3.15 10.15
N ALA A 89 -10.32 3.50 8.86
CA ALA A 89 -11.45 3.39 7.95
C ALA A 89 -11.94 1.95 7.78
N PHE A 90 -11.03 0.97 7.60
CA PHE A 90 -11.43 -0.43 7.47
C PHE A 90 -11.98 -1.01 8.78
N ALA A 91 -11.36 -0.67 9.91
CA ALA A 91 -11.84 -1.09 11.23
C ALA A 91 -13.24 -0.54 11.53
N ALA A 92 -13.45 0.76 11.26
CA ALA A 92 -14.73 1.44 11.43
C ALA A 92 -15.82 0.90 10.50
N MET A 93 -15.49 0.58 9.23
CA MET A 93 -16.44 -0.02 8.29
C MET A 93 -17.08 -1.31 8.83
N LEU A 94 -16.31 -2.08 9.61
CA LEU A 94 -16.73 -3.38 10.15
C LEU A 94 -17.11 -3.34 11.64
N ASP A 95 -17.14 -2.17 12.27
CA ASP A 95 -17.40 -1.98 13.70
C ASP A 95 -16.47 -2.79 14.63
N TYR A 96 -15.22 -2.95 14.22
CA TYR A 96 -14.16 -3.54 15.05
C TYR A 96 -13.20 -2.48 15.57
N SER A 97 -12.60 -2.72 16.73
CA SER A 97 -11.35 -2.04 17.08
C SER A 97 -10.20 -2.55 16.22
N ARG A 98 -9.14 -1.75 16.10
CA ARG A 98 -7.92 -2.11 15.37
C ARG A 98 -7.31 -3.41 15.92
N GLU A 99 -7.25 -3.54 17.23
CA GLU A 99 -6.67 -4.69 17.91
C GLU A 99 -7.48 -5.96 17.64
N GLU A 100 -8.81 -5.86 17.63
CA GLU A 100 -9.70 -6.99 17.35
C GLU A 100 -9.62 -7.47 15.90
N ILE A 101 -9.51 -6.54 14.93
CA ILE A 101 -9.47 -6.88 13.51
C ILE A 101 -8.09 -7.41 13.10
N GLU A 102 -7.00 -6.86 13.64
CA GLU A 102 -5.63 -7.36 13.43
C GLU A 102 -5.36 -8.71 14.13
N ALA A 103 -6.21 -9.10 15.09
CA ALA A 103 -6.20 -10.44 15.67
C ALA A 103 -6.90 -11.50 14.79
N LYS A 104 -7.58 -11.09 13.72
CA LYS A 104 -8.37 -11.96 12.84
C LYS A 104 -7.69 -12.22 11.50
N THR A 105 -8.20 -13.23 10.80
CA THR A 105 -7.94 -13.40 9.37
C THR A 105 -9.09 -12.79 8.56
N PHE A 106 -8.82 -12.36 7.32
CA PHE A 106 -9.90 -11.84 6.48
C PHE A 106 -10.97 -12.91 6.19
N PHE A 107 -10.63 -14.20 6.28
CA PHE A 107 -11.60 -15.30 6.15
C PHE A 107 -12.63 -15.30 7.29
N GLN A 108 -12.25 -14.92 8.51
CA GLN A 108 -13.17 -14.90 9.66
C GLN A 108 -14.20 -13.78 9.61
N ILE A 109 -13.92 -12.73 8.84
CA ILE A 109 -14.80 -11.57 8.67
C ILE A 109 -15.46 -11.55 7.28
N THR A 110 -15.20 -12.53 6.42
CA THR A 110 -15.83 -12.62 5.09
C THR A 110 -17.13 -13.41 5.19
N HIS A 111 -18.16 -13.00 4.44
CA HIS A 111 -19.41 -13.72 4.35
C HIS A 111 -19.20 -15.17 3.85
N PRO A 112 -19.86 -16.20 4.40
CA PRO A 112 -19.61 -17.61 4.07
C PRO A 112 -19.65 -17.93 2.57
N ASP A 113 -20.64 -17.41 1.84
CA ASP A 113 -20.79 -17.59 0.39
C ASP A 113 -19.62 -17.02 -0.41
N ASP A 114 -18.95 -15.99 0.13
CA ASP A 114 -17.90 -15.24 -0.56
C ASP A 114 -16.50 -15.68 -0.08
N LEU A 115 -16.38 -16.75 0.71
CA LEU A 115 -15.08 -17.26 1.15
C LEU A 115 -14.25 -17.81 0.00
N GLN A 116 -14.90 -18.37 -1.03
CA GLN A 116 -14.22 -19.06 -2.11
C GLN A 116 -13.40 -18.09 -2.97
N ILE A 117 -13.97 -16.92 -3.33
CA ILE A 117 -13.26 -15.92 -4.14
C ILE A 117 -11.96 -15.46 -3.47
N GLY A 118 -11.96 -15.31 -2.14
CA GLY A 118 -10.78 -14.94 -1.37
C GLY A 118 -9.73 -16.05 -1.33
N ARG A 119 -10.15 -17.31 -1.21
CA ARG A 119 -9.24 -18.47 -1.25
C ARG A 119 -8.57 -18.60 -2.61
N ASP A 120 -9.35 -18.54 -3.69
CA ASP A 120 -8.83 -18.71 -5.05
C ASP A 120 -7.87 -17.58 -5.43
N THR A 121 -8.18 -16.35 -5.02
CA THR A 121 -7.29 -15.20 -5.18
C THR A 121 -5.98 -15.41 -4.42
N MET A 122 -6.04 -15.82 -3.14
CA MET A 122 -4.84 -16.06 -2.33
C MET A 122 -3.92 -17.13 -2.92
N VAL A 123 -4.51 -18.23 -3.42
CA VAL A 123 -3.75 -19.30 -4.10
C VAL A 123 -3.08 -18.75 -5.36
N SER A 124 -3.83 -18.02 -6.19
CA SER A 124 -3.31 -17.48 -7.45
C SER A 124 -2.18 -16.46 -7.25
N LEU A 125 -2.24 -15.64 -6.20
CA LEU A 125 -1.17 -14.70 -5.84
C LEU A 125 0.09 -15.42 -5.35
N LYS A 126 -0.08 -16.44 -4.48
CA LYS A 126 1.03 -17.26 -3.96
C LYS A 126 1.77 -18.00 -5.05
N GLU A 127 1.03 -18.56 -6.01
CA GLU A 127 1.58 -19.26 -7.17
C GLU A 127 2.15 -18.33 -8.24
N GLY A 128 1.97 -17.01 -8.10
CA GLY A 128 2.44 -16.02 -9.07
C GLY A 128 1.66 -16.00 -10.38
N LYS A 129 0.43 -16.52 -10.40
CA LYS A 129 -0.46 -16.46 -11.57
C LYS A 129 -1.01 -15.06 -11.81
N ILE A 130 -1.18 -14.30 -10.73
CA ILE A 130 -1.62 -12.91 -10.73
C ILE A 130 -0.76 -12.11 -9.74
N ASP A 131 -0.62 -10.82 -9.97
CA ASP A 131 0.05 -9.89 -9.05
C ASP A 131 -0.91 -8.87 -8.42
N SER A 132 -2.13 -8.78 -8.95
CA SER A 132 -3.19 -7.91 -8.45
C SER A 132 -4.55 -8.57 -8.57
N PHE A 133 -5.51 -8.05 -7.80
CA PHE A 133 -6.89 -8.53 -7.79
C PHE A 133 -7.86 -7.37 -7.65
N HIS A 134 -9.05 -7.58 -8.22
CA HIS A 134 -10.16 -6.64 -8.12
C HIS A 134 -11.48 -7.41 -8.13
N PHE A 135 -12.28 -7.29 -7.07
CA PHE A 135 -13.60 -7.92 -6.99
C PHE A 135 -14.45 -7.29 -5.88
N GLU A 136 -15.76 -7.53 -5.94
CA GLU A 136 -16.70 -7.18 -4.89
C GLU A 136 -17.02 -8.42 -4.05
N LYS A 137 -17.13 -8.26 -2.73
CA LYS A 137 -17.64 -9.31 -1.83
C LYS A 137 -18.28 -8.70 -0.60
N ARG A 138 -18.92 -9.55 0.21
CA ARG A 138 -19.47 -9.15 1.50
C ARG A 138 -18.50 -9.46 2.63
N TYR A 139 -18.26 -8.45 3.46
CA TYR A 139 -17.70 -8.62 4.79
C TYR A 139 -18.81 -8.66 5.84
N LEU A 140 -18.50 -9.14 7.02
CA LEU A 140 -19.37 -9.19 8.18
C LEU A 140 -18.87 -8.17 9.21
N ARG A 141 -19.76 -7.29 9.63
CA ARG A 141 -19.55 -6.45 10.81
C ARG A 141 -19.44 -7.31 12.07
N LYS A 142 -19.01 -6.70 13.17
CA LYS A 142 -18.93 -7.35 14.49
C LYS A 142 -20.25 -7.96 14.97
N ASP A 143 -21.38 -7.37 14.59
CA ASP A 143 -22.73 -7.86 14.88
C ASP A 143 -23.21 -8.98 13.93
N GLY A 144 -22.43 -9.32 12.91
CA GLY A 144 -22.78 -10.29 11.87
C GLY A 144 -23.53 -9.70 10.67
N THR A 145 -23.81 -8.40 10.65
CA THR A 145 -24.48 -7.75 9.52
C THR A 145 -23.55 -7.71 8.30
N PRO A 146 -24.02 -8.16 7.11
CA PRO A 146 -23.21 -8.11 5.91
C PRO A 146 -23.05 -6.68 5.37
N VAL A 147 -21.88 -6.41 4.80
CA VAL A 147 -21.52 -5.13 4.15
C VAL A 147 -20.87 -5.44 2.83
N TRP A 148 -21.37 -4.83 1.77
CA TRP A 148 -20.72 -4.91 0.47
C TRP A 148 -19.46 -4.06 0.44
N ALA A 149 -18.37 -4.70 0.06
CA ALA A 149 -17.09 -4.04 -0.12
C ALA A 149 -16.51 -4.34 -1.51
N GLN A 150 -15.94 -3.32 -2.13
CA GLN A 150 -15.10 -3.46 -3.30
C GLN A 150 -13.66 -3.55 -2.85
N LEU A 151 -12.96 -4.58 -3.32
CA LEU A 151 -11.56 -4.81 -3.01
C LEU A 151 -10.72 -4.60 -4.25
N ALA A 152 -9.61 -3.89 -4.08
CA ALA A 152 -8.53 -3.82 -5.05
C ALA A 152 -7.21 -3.97 -4.31
N GLY A 153 -6.30 -4.82 -4.80
CA GLY A 153 -5.05 -5.03 -4.10
C GLY A 153 -3.97 -5.69 -4.93
N SER A 154 -2.78 -5.77 -4.37
CA SER A 154 -1.61 -6.37 -5.00
C SER A 154 -0.74 -7.11 -3.98
N VAL A 155 0.09 -8.01 -4.50
CA VAL A 155 1.10 -8.71 -3.71
C VAL A 155 2.38 -7.88 -3.65
N ILE A 156 2.91 -7.70 -2.44
CA ILE A 156 4.27 -7.21 -2.21
C ILE A 156 5.19 -8.42 -2.22
N ARG A 157 6.22 -8.35 -3.07
CA ARG A 157 7.25 -9.38 -3.21
C ARG A 157 8.58 -8.85 -2.69
N ASP A 158 9.40 -9.77 -2.22
CA ASP A 158 10.79 -9.52 -1.88
C ASP A 158 11.60 -9.17 -3.14
N GLU A 159 12.39 -8.10 -3.11
CA GLU A 159 13.12 -7.59 -4.29
C GLU A 159 14.21 -8.57 -4.77
N GLU A 160 14.84 -9.32 -3.86
CA GLU A 160 15.95 -10.20 -4.20
C GLU A 160 15.49 -11.61 -4.60
N SER A 161 14.53 -12.19 -3.87
CA SER A 161 14.05 -13.56 -4.10
C SER A 161 12.78 -13.65 -4.94
N GLY A 162 12.07 -12.53 -5.18
CA GLY A 162 10.78 -12.50 -5.88
C GLY A 162 9.63 -13.18 -5.12
N ARG A 163 9.88 -13.64 -3.89
CA ARG A 163 8.89 -14.37 -3.10
C ARG A 163 7.82 -13.42 -2.58
N PRO A 164 6.54 -13.84 -2.56
CA PRO A 164 5.49 -13.02 -1.98
C PRO A 164 5.74 -12.87 -0.47
N LEU A 165 5.52 -11.66 0.06
CA LEU A 165 5.70 -11.32 1.48
C LEU A 165 4.35 -10.99 2.11
N TYR A 166 3.64 -10.02 1.53
CA TYR A 166 2.38 -9.49 2.03
C TYR A 166 1.42 -9.18 0.89
N LEU A 167 0.15 -8.98 1.21
CA LEU A 167 -0.83 -8.40 0.31
C LEU A 167 -1.23 -7.04 0.84
N VAL A 168 -1.34 -6.05 -0.03
CA VAL A 168 -1.95 -4.76 0.30
C VAL A 168 -3.30 -4.70 -0.38
N SER A 169 -4.34 -4.47 0.42
CA SER A 169 -5.72 -4.37 -0.03
C SER A 169 -6.26 -2.99 0.27
N GLN A 170 -6.89 -2.37 -0.71
CA GLN A 170 -7.78 -1.23 -0.57
C GLN A 170 -9.22 -1.76 -0.57
N ILE A 171 -10.03 -1.27 0.36
CA ILE A 171 -11.36 -1.77 0.64
C ILE A 171 -12.31 -0.57 0.73
N GLU A 172 -13.20 -0.46 -0.23
CA GLU A 172 -14.22 0.59 -0.29
C GLU A 172 -15.59 0.01 0.12
N ASP A 173 -16.28 0.69 1.05
CA ASP A 173 -17.67 0.38 1.37
C ASP A 173 -18.58 0.81 0.21
N ILE A 174 -19.23 -0.15 -0.43
CA ILE A 174 -20.16 0.08 -1.54
C ILE A 174 -21.59 -0.29 -1.17
N ASP A 175 -21.90 -0.46 0.12
CA ASP A 175 -23.22 -0.88 0.61
C ASP A 175 -24.30 0.15 0.26
N ALA A 176 -23.99 1.45 0.38
CA ALA A 176 -24.90 2.52 -0.02
C ALA A 176 -25.24 2.45 -1.53
N ARG A 177 -24.23 2.17 -2.36
CA ARG A 177 -24.41 1.99 -3.81
C ARG A 177 -25.29 0.78 -4.11
N LYS A 178 -24.98 -0.38 -3.52
CA LYS A 178 -25.76 -1.61 -3.69
C LYS A 178 -27.20 -1.48 -3.22
N LYS A 179 -27.44 -0.81 -2.09
CA LYS A 179 -28.79 -0.51 -1.58
C LYS A 179 -29.55 0.43 -2.52
N SER A 180 -28.88 1.39 -3.15
CA SER A 180 -29.50 2.26 -4.14
C SER A 180 -29.89 1.49 -5.41
N GLU A 181 -28.97 0.69 -5.94
CA GLU A 181 -29.20 -0.17 -7.10
C GLU A 181 -30.37 -1.14 -6.86
N ALA A 182 -30.41 -1.79 -5.69
CA ALA A 182 -31.48 -2.70 -5.31
C ALA A 182 -32.85 -2.00 -5.20
N ARG A 183 -32.90 -0.80 -4.60
CA ARG A 183 -34.15 -0.03 -4.51
C ARG A 183 -34.69 0.38 -5.88
N ILE A 184 -33.80 0.77 -6.79
CA ILE A 184 -34.17 1.12 -8.16
C ILE A 184 -34.72 -0.11 -8.89
N ALA A 185 -34.02 -1.24 -8.82
CA ALA A 185 -34.45 -2.49 -9.45
C ALA A 185 -35.80 -2.99 -8.90
N GLU A 186 -36.01 -2.87 -7.59
CA GLU A 186 -37.26 -3.25 -6.95
C GLU A 186 -38.41 -2.32 -7.36
N ALA A 187 -38.16 -1.00 -7.41
CA ALA A 187 -39.14 -0.03 -7.88
C ALA A 187 -39.53 -0.27 -9.35
N GLU A 188 -38.55 -0.56 -10.22
CA GLU A 188 -38.78 -0.90 -11.62
C GLU A 188 -39.61 -2.18 -11.76
N THR A 189 -39.29 -3.22 -10.99
CA THR A 189 -40.05 -4.48 -10.98
C THR A 189 -41.49 -4.24 -10.54
N ARG A 190 -41.72 -3.50 -9.46
CA ARG A 190 -43.07 -3.17 -8.97
C ARG A 190 -43.84 -2.31 -9.98
N TRP A 191 -43.18 -1.34 -10.61
CA TRP A 191 -43.77 -0.48 -11.64
C TRP A 191 -44.22 -1.29 -12.86
N ASN A 192 -43.34 -2.13 -13.40
CA ASN A 192 -43.65 -2.99 -14.55
C ASN A 192 -44.78 -3.97 -14.23
N PHE A 193 -44.79 -4.56 -13.03
CA PHE A 193 -45.88 -5.43 -12.57
C PHE A 193 -47.22 -4.68 -12.48
N ALA A 194 -47.24 -3.46 -11.95
CA ALA A 194 -48.46 -2.66 -11.85
C ALA A 194 -49.01 -2.28 -13.23
N LEU A 195 -48.15 -1.84 -14.16
CA LEU A 195 -48.55 -1.52 -15.53
C LEU A 195 -49.11 -2.74 -16.27
N ALA A 196 -48.43 -3.89 -16.18
CA ALA A 196 -48.90 -5.13 -16.80
C ALA A 196 -50.23 -5.58 -16.22
N SER A 197 -50.37 -5.59 -14.88
CA SER A 197 -51.58 -6.05 -14.19
C SER A 197 -52.79 -5.14 -14.43
N ALA A 198 -52.58 -3.84 -14.52
CA ALA A 198 -53.63 -2.87 -14.84
C ALA A 198 -53.98 -2.85 -16.33
N GLY A 199 -53.21 -3.54 -17.19
CA GLY A 199 -53.33 -3.42 -18.63
C GLY A 199 -53.15 -1.98 -19.09
N GLN A 200 -52.15 -1.27 -18.54
CA GLN A 200 -51.82 0.11 -18.91
C GLN A 200 -50.50 0.16 -19.67
N GLY A 201 -50.54 0.77 -20.86
CA GLY A 201 -49.35 1.13 -21.60
C GLY A 201 -48.99 2.60 -21.36
N VAL A 202 -47.73 2.84 -21.02
CA VAL A 202 -47.15 4.18 -20.82
C VAL A 202 -46.10 4.43 -21.89
N TRP A 203 -46.02 5.68 -22.33
CA TRP A 203 -44.93 6.21 -23.14
C TRP A 203 -44.46 7.54 -22.56
N ASP A 204 -43.17 7.84 -22.67
CA ASP A 204 -42.56 9.11 -22.24
C ASP A 204 -41.72 9.70 -23.37
N PHE A 205 -41.77 11.01 -23.54
CA PHE A 205 -41.05 11.72 -24.59
C PHE A 205 -40.05 12.71 -24.00
N ASN A 206 -38.77 12.46 -24.22
CA ASN A 206 -37.70 13.30 -23.70
C ASN A 206 -37.45 14.50 -24.61
N LEU A 207 -38.07 15.63 -24.27
CA LEU A 207 -37.95 16.90 -25.01
C LEU A 207 -36.52 17.45 -25.12
N ARG A 208 -35.60 17.08 -24.22
CA ARG A 208 -34.22 17.61 -24.23
C ARG A 208 -33.26 16.79 -25.08
N LYS A 209 -33.32 15.47 -24.96
CA LYS A 209 -32.39 14.57 -25.68
C LYS A 209 -32.93 14.15 -27.05
N GLY A 210 -34.23 14.31 -27.28
CA GLY A 210 -34.93 13.67 -28.38
C GLY A 210 -35.06 12.16 -28.11
N GLY A 211 -36.26 11.61 -28.33
CA GLY A 211 -36.52 10.18 -28.18
C GLY A 211 -37.74 9.88 -27.32
N THR A 212 -38.41 8.79 -27.65
CA THR A 212 -39.58 8.27 -26.94
C THR A 212 -39.24 6.92 -26.32
N THR A 213 -39.57 6.73 -25.06
CA THR A 213 -39.52 5.43 -24.38
C THR A 213 -40.93 4.88 -24.26
N TYR A 214 -41.07 3.57 -24.48
CA TYR A 214 -42.35 2.87 -24.39
C TYR A 214 -42.25 1.76 -23.35
N SER A 215 -43.29 1.59 -22.54
CA SER A 215 -43.42 0.44 -21.65
C SER A 215 -43.65 -0.85 -22.46
N ALA A 216 -43.20 -1.99 -21.93
CA ALA A 216 -43.41 -3.30 -22.57
C ALA A 216 -44.89 -3.61 -22.81
N THR A 217 -45.78 -3.20 -21.90
CA THR A 217 -47.23 -3.35 -22.07
C THR A 217 -47.76 -2.59 -23.28
N TRP A 218 -47.28 -1.35 -23.51
CA TRP A 218 -47.66 -0.54 -24.67
C TRP A 218 -47.23 -1.19 -25.98
N VAL A 219 -46.00 -1.69 -26.05
CA VAL A 219 -45.47 -2.40 -27.23
C VAL A 219 -46.33 -3.64 -27.52
N LYS A 220 -46.66 -4.44 -26.50
CA LYS A 220 -47.54 -5.61 -26.63
C LYS A 220 -48.96 -5.26 -27.07
N MET A 221 -49.53 -4.17 -26.57
CA MET A 221 -50.86 -3.69 -27.01
C MET A 221 -50.90 -3.31 -28.49
N LEU A 222 -49.80 -2.76 -29.00
CA LEU A 222 -49.66 -2.40 -30.41
C LEU A 222 -49.37 -3.62 -31.31
N GLY A 223 -49.20 -4.81 -30.73
CA GLY A 223 -49.01 -6.07 -31.46
C GLY A 223 -47.56 -6.34 -31.87
N TYR A 224 -46.59 -5.59 -31.36
CA TYR A 224 -45.17 -5.80 -31.60
C TYR A 224 -44.56 -6.75 -30.56
N ALA A 225 -43.51 -7.47 -30.95
CA ALA A 225 -42.73 -8.30 -30.02
C ALA A 225 -41.79 -7.44 -29.15
N ASP A 226 -41.39 -7.93 -27.98
CA ASP A 226 -40.40 -7.26 -27.13
C ASP A 226 -39.06 -7.16 -27.91
N GLY A 227 -38.69 -5.95 -28.38
CA GLY A 227 -37.41 -5.68 -29.06
C GLY A 227 -37.47 -5.43 -30.59
N GLU A 228 -38.65 -5.34 -31.20
CA GLU A 228 -38.85 -4.89 -32.59
C GLU A 228 -38.85 -3.36 -32.77
#